data_AF-A0A7C4Y0J3-F1
#
_entry.id   AF-A0A7C4Y0J3-F1
#
_cell.length_a   1.000
_cell.length_b   1.000
_cell.length_c   1.000
_cell.angle_alpha   90.00
_cell.angle_beta   90.00
_cell.angle_gamma   90.00
#
_symmetry.space_group_name_H-M   'P 1'
#
loop_
_entity.id
_entity.type
_entity.pdbx_description
1 polymer ?
#
loop_
_entity_poly.entity_id
_entity_poly.type
_entity_poly.pdbx_seq_one_letter_code
_entity_poly.pdbx_strand_id
1 'polypeptide(L)'
;MKKQTGPVPFVHFSRPLLYFLFSLLITTTAVAQTEKINQVKAWEKEMIRAYQKKDFENIFRIGDSMLLLAPANKRVLGSCFDIAWNQLKDTARALRYLEKAVDQHPYDEYFLANYGWLLLLNRQFIKAVIVCTNAYQADRSSVPPIINYGHSLYLMGLKKDAAEKYAEAMALTTSLDSYLQMQDADYVFLHSLFPAAGFDSVRIAE
;
A
#
# COMPACT_ATOMS: atom_id res chain seq x y z
N MET A 1 -51.51 -39.41 40.34
CA MET A 1 -51.49 -39.88 38.94
C MET A 1 -50.25 -39.31 38.25
N LYS A 2 -49.32 -40.18 37.81
CA LYS A 2 -48.03 -39.82 37.20
C LYS A 2 -48.24 -39.28 35.77
N LYS A 3 -47.71 -38.10 35.44
CA LYS A 3 -47.56 -37.64 34.05
C LYS A 3 -46.31 -38.30 33.46
N GLN A 4 -46.50 -39.17 32.45
CA GLN A 4 -45.42 -39.70 31.63
C GLN A 4 -44.99 -38.64 30.61
N THR A 5 -43.74 -38.19 30.69
CA THR A 5 -43.05 -37.43 29.64
C THR A 5 -42.56 -38.41 28.58
N GLY A 6 -43.16 -38.39 27.39
CA GLY A 6 -42.68 -39.18 26.25
C GLY A 6 -41.31 -38.70 25.75
N PRO A 7 -40.51 -39.57 25.12
CA PRO A 7 -39.17 -39.22 24.65
C PRO A 7 -39.26 -38.27 23.44
N VAL A 8 -38.37 -37.26 23.42
CA VAL A 8 -38.17 -36.36 22.28
C VAL A 8 -37.61 -37.18 21.10
N PRO A 9 -38.13 -37.05 19.87
CA PRO A 9 -37.63 -37.83 18.74
C PRO A 9 -36.22 -37.36 18.36
N PHE A 10 -35.23 -38.24 18.51
CA PHE A 10 -33.91 -38.06 17.89
C PHE A 10 -34.06 -38.18 16.38
N VAL A 11 -33.86 -37.08 15.66
CA VAL A 11 -33.80 -37.07 14.19
C VAL A 11 -32.51 -37.78 13.77
N HIS A 12 -32.60 -39.06 13.42
CA HIS A 12 -31.52 -39.79 12.77
C HIS A 12 -31.34 -39.27 11.34
N PHE A 13 -30.47 -38.28 11.15
CA PHE A 13 -29.91 -38.05 9.82
C PHE A 13 -29.10 -39.29 9.43
N SER A 14 -29.54 -39.98 8.37
CA SER A 14 -28.83 -41.14 7.87
C SER A 14 -27.44 -40.69 7.43
N ARG A 15 -26.39 -41.35 7.96
CA ARG A 15 -24.99 -41.14 7.56
C ARG A 15 -24.78 -40.93 6.04
N PRO A 16 -25.44 -41.67 5.11
CA PRO A 16 -25.31 -41.43 3.67
C PRO A 16 -25.80 -40.04 3.20
N LEU A 17 -26.85 -39.47 3.81
CA LEU A 17 -27.34 -38.13 3.45
C LEU A 17 -26.33 -37.05 3.85
N LEU A 18 -25.64 -37.26 4.98
CA LEU A 18 -24.58 -36.36 5.45
C LEU A 18 -23.35 -36.39 4.51
N TYR A 19 -22.94 -37.57 4.03
CA TYR A 19 -21.84 -37.69 3.06
C TYR A 19 -22.20 -37.09 1.70
N PHE A 20 -23.45 -37.25 1.25
CA PHE A 20 -23.92 -36.66 0.00
C PHE A 20 -23.91 -35.12 0.07
N LEU A 21 -24.46 -34.54 1.14
CA LEU A 21 -24.44 -33.10 1.37
C LEU A 21 -23.01 -32.55 1.50
N PHE A 22 -22.11 -33.28 2.16
CA PHE A 22 -20.70 -32.91 2.27
C PHE A 22 -19.98 -32.95 0.91
N SER A 23 -20.21 -33.98 0.09
CA SER A 23 -19.65 -34.08 -1.26
C SER A 23 -20.19 -32.99 -2.20
N LEU A 24 -21.48 -32.67 -2.13
CA LEU A 24 -22.09 -31.58 -2.88
C LEU A 24 -21.53 -30.22 -2.44
N LEU A 25 -21.32 -30.00 -1.14
CA LEU A 25 -20.67 -28.79 -0.62
C LEU A 25 -19.20 -28.68 -1.10
N ILE A 26 -18.46 -29.78 -1.13
CA ILE A 26 -17.08 -29.81 -1.66
C ILE A 26 -17.07 -29.48 -3.16
N THR A 27 -17.97 -30.06 -3.96
CA THR A 27 -18.01 -29.81 -5.40
C THR A 27 -18.42 -28.38 -5.74
N THR A 28 -19.42 -27.84 -5.05
CA THR A 28 -19.87 -26.44 -5.25
C THR A 28 -18.79 -25.43 -4.88
N THR A 29 -18.05 -25.65 -3.78
CA THR A 29 -16.93 -24.78 -3.40
C THR A 29 -15.76 -24.89 -4.39
N ALA A 30 -15.47 -26.09 -4.92
CA ALA A 30 -14.44 -26.29 -5.94
C ALA A 30 -14.78 -25.61 -7.28
N VAL A 31 -16.04 -25.67 -7.72
CA VAL A 31 -16.51 -24.99 -8.94
C VAL A 31 -16.45 -23.48 -8.76
N ALA A 32 -16.95 -22.95 -7.64
CA ALA A 32 -16.92 -21.51 -7.35
C ALA A 32 -15.48 -20.96 -7.25
N GLN A 33 -14.55 -21.74 -6.70
CA GLN A 33 -13.13 -21.39 -6.67
C GLN A 33 -12.53 -21.36 -8.07
N THR A 34 -12.87 -22.33 -8.92
CA THR A 34 -12.41 -22.38 -10.31
C THR A 34 -12.91 -21.19 -11.12
N GLU A 35 -14.17 -20.79 -10.95
CA GLU A 35 -14.75 -19.63 -11.61
C GLU A 35 -14.05 -18.33 -11.21
N LYS A 36 -13.78 -18.12 -9.92
CA LYS A 36 -13.01 -16.97 -9.42
C LYS A 36 -11.61 -16.90 -10.05
N ILE A 37 -10.90 -18.03 -10.13
CA ILE A 37 -9.57 -18.09 -10.75
C ILE A 37 -9.63 -17.72 -12.24
N ASN A 38 -10.63 -18.24 -12.97
CA ASN A 38 -10.81 -17.93 -14.37
C ASN A 38 -11.16 -16.44 -14.59
N GLN A 39 -11.99 -15.88 -13.72
CA GLN A 39 -12.34 -14.46 -13.73
C GLN A 39 -11.11 -13.57 -13.51
N VAL A 40 -10.28 -13.89 -12.52
CA VAL A 40 -9.03 -13.16 -12.25
C VAL A 40 -8.10 -13.19 -13.47
N LYS A 41 -7.92 -14.35 -14.11
CA LYS A 41 -7.11 -14.46 -15.34
C LYS A 41 -7.69 -13.65 -16.51
N ALA A 42 -9.01 -13.58 -16.62
CA ALA A 42 -9.67 -12.76 -17.63
C ALA A 42 -9.42 -11.26 -17.38
N TRP A 43 -9.56 -10.82 -16.14
CA TRP A 43 -9.26 -9.45 -15.71
C TRP A 43 -7.80 -9.07 -15.92
N GLU A 44 -6.84 -9.95 -15.65
CA GLU A 44 -5.42 -9.67 -15.94
C GLU A 44 -5.19 -9.38 -17.42
N LYS A 45 -5.78 -10.17 -18.32
CA LYS A 45 -5.71 -9.95 -19.77
C LYS A 45 -6.40 -8.64 -20.17
N GLU A 46 -7.52 -8.31 -19.55
CA GLU A 46 -8.25 -7.08 -19.81
C GLU A 46 -7.45 -5.85 -19.35
N MET A 47 -6.84 -5.88 -18.17
CA MET A 47 -5.97 -4.81 -17.67
C MET A 47 -4.80 -4.54 -18.61
N ILE A 48 -4.16 -5.58 -19.16
CA ILE A 48 -3.06 -5.41 -20.13
C ILE A 48 -3.56 -4.68 -21.38
N ARG A 49 -4.72 -5.07 -21.92
CA ARG A 49 -5.32 -4.39 -23.08
C ARG A 49 -5.72 -2.95 -22.78
N ALA A 50 -6.30 -2.72 -21.60
CA ALA A 50 -6.67 -1.38 -21.14
C ALA A 50 -5.43 -0.49 -21.01
N TYR A 51 -4.32 -1.02 -20.47
CA TYR A 51 -3.04 -0.32 -20.38
C TYR A 51 -2.50 0.08 -21.75
N GLN A 52 -2.52 -0.85 -22.72
CA GLN A 52 -2.10 -0.57 -24.11
C GLN A 52 -2.93 0.56 -24.75
N LYS A 53 -4.22 0.64 -24.41
CA LYS A 53 -5.15 1.68 -24.88
C LYS A 53 -5.11 2.95 -24.03
N LYS A 54 -4.30 3.00 -22.96
CA LYS A 54 -4.32 4.05 -21.95
C LYS A 54 -5.71 4.29 -21.32
N ASP A 55 -6.53 3.24 -21.28
CA ASP A 55 -7.84 3.25 -20.63
C ASP A 55 -7.67 3.00 -19.13
N PHE A 56 -7.13 4.01 -18.44
CA PHE A 56 -6.75 3.91 -17.03
C PHE A 56 -7.95 3.76 -16.10
N GLU A 57 -9.12 4.32 -16.45
CA GLU A 57 -10.33 4.14 -15.65
C GLU A 57 -10.82 2.69 -15.66
N ASN A 58 -10.73 2.00 -16.81
CA ASN A 58 -11.03 0.57 -16.84
C ASN A 58 -10.02 -0.24 -16.01
N ILE A 59 -8.74 0.15 -16.01
CA ILE A 59 -7.72 -0.48 -15.15
C ILE A 59 -8.08 -0.35 -13.68
N PHE A 60 -8.49 0.84 -13.22
CA PHE A 60 -8.89 1.04 -11.83
C PHE A 60 -10.15 0.24 -11.48
N ARG A 61 -11.16 0.22 -12.35
CA ARG A 61 -12.38 -0.58 -12.14
C ARG A 61 -12.07 -2.07 -11.99
N ILE A 62 -11.21 -2.61 -12.86
CA ILE A 62 -10.78 -4.01 -12.79
C ILE A 62 -9.94 -4.24 -11.54
N GLY A 63 -8.99 -3.34 -11.25
CA GLY A 63 -8.13 -3.40 -10.08
C GLY A 63 -8.93 -3.43 -8.78
N ASP A 64 -9.88 -2.52 -8.59
CA ASP A 64 -10.77 -2.50 -7.43
C ASP A 64 -11.59 -3.79 -7.33
N SER A 65 -12.07 -4.34 -8.46
CA SER A 65 -12.78 -5.63 -8.48
C SER A 65 -11.87 -6.80 -8.06
N MET A 66 -10.61 -6.81 -8.50
CA MET A 66 -9.62 -7.81 -8.09
C MET A 66 -9.28 -7.70 -6.61
N LEU A 67 -9.19 -6.47 -6.08
CA LEU A 67 -8.91 -6.24 -4.66
C LEU A 67 -10.07 -6.63 -3.74
N LEU A 68 -11.32 -6.68 -4.23
CA LEU A 68 -12.42 -7.29 -3.47
C LEU A 68 -12.23 -8.79 -3.26
N LEU A 69 -11.63 -9.49 -4.24
CA LEU A 69 -11.35 -10.93 -4.14
C LEU A 69 -10.03 -11.23 -3.42
N ALA A 70 -9.02 -10.38 -3.61
CA ALA A 70 -7.69 -10.52 -3.03
C ALA A 70 -7.17 -9.16 -2.57
N PRO A 71 -7.59 -8.67 -1.38
CA PRO A 71 -7.23 -7.34 -0.88
C PRO A 71 -5.72 -7.10 -0.77
N ALA A 72 -4.96 -8.13 -0.40
CA ALA A 72 -3.51 -8.09 -0.28
C ALA A 72 -2.77 -8.31 -1.62
N ASN A 73 -3.42 -8.23 -2.78
CA ASN A 73 -2.73 -8.41 -4.07
C ASN A 73 -1.77 -7.23 -4.33
N LYS A 74 -0.50 -7.44 -3.96
CA LYS A 74 0.59 -6.46 -4.06
C LYS A 74 0.76 -5.91 -5.48
N ARG A 75 0.62 -6.76 -6.51
CA ARG A 75 0.76 -6.33 -7.90
C ARG A 75 -0.32 -5.32 -8.28
N VAL A 76 -1.58 -5.61 -7.94
CA VAL A 76 -2.70 -4.73 -8.28
C VAL A 76 -2.60 -3.41 -7.51
N LEU A 77 -2.28 -3.46 -6.20
CA LEU A 77 -2.07 -2.28 -5.37
C LEU A 77 -0.97 -1.37 -5.95
N GLY A 78 0.20 -1.95 -6.25
CA GLY A 78 1.33 -1.22 -6.83
C GLY A 78 1.02 -0.65 -8.20
N SER A 79 0.48 -1.46 -9.13
CA SER A 79 0.15 -0.98 -10.48
C SER A 79 -0.89 0.14 -10.48
N CYS A 80 -1.92 0.04 -9.63
CA CYS A 80 -2.93 1.10 -9.55
C CYS A 80 -2.36 2.37 -8.90
N PHE A 81 -1.50 2.25 -7.88
CA PHE A 81 -0.74 3.37 -7.35
C PHE A 81 0.12 4.04 -8.43
N ASP A 82 0.95 3.26 -9.12
CA ASP A 82 1.89 3.76 -10.13
C ASP A 82 1.17 4.49 -11.26
N ILE A 83 0.03 3.97 -11.73
CA ILE A 83 -0.75 4.63 -12.77
C ILE A 83 -1.36 5.94 -12.25
N ALA A 84 -1.99 5.91 -11.07
CA ALA A 84 -2.59 7.10 -10.48
C ALA A 84 -1.55 8.22 -10.28
N TRP A 85 -0.38 7.87 -9.75
CA TRP A 85 0.68 8.83 -9.47
C TRP A 85 1.46 9.24 -10.73
N ASN A 86 2.04 8.28 -11.44
CA ASN A 86 3.00 8.57 -12.49
C ASN A 86 2.32 9.04 -13.79
N GLN A 87 1.18 8.46 -14.15
CA GLN A 87 0.49 8.76 -15.41
C GLN A 87 -0.54 9.87 -15.27
N LEU A 88 -1.30 9.89 -14.17
CA LEU A 88 -2.43 10.81 -14.01
C LEU A 88 -2.18 11.97 -13.06
N LYS A 89 -1.12 11.91 -12.24
CA LYS A 89 -0.87 12.87 -11.15
C LYS A 89 -2.07 13.00 -10.19
N ASP A 90 -2.88 11.95 -10.09
CA ASP A 90 -4.03 11.87 -9.20
C ASP A 90 -3.58 11.44 -7.80
N THR A 91 -3.18 12.45 -7.02
CA THR A 91 -2.63 12.28 -5.68
C THR A 91 -3.63 11.61 -4.74
N ALA A 92 -4.93 11.95 -4.84
CA ALA A 92 -5.96 11.41 -3.97
C ALA A 92 -6.16 9.91 -4.21
N ARG A 93 -6.20 9.49 -5.48
CA ARG A 93 -6.29 8.07 -5.85
C ARG A 93 -5.03 7.30 -5.48
N ALA A 94 -3.85 7.89 -5.71
CA ALA A 94 -2.57 7.29 -5.33
C ALA A 94 -2.48 7.04 -3.81
N LEU A 95 -2.85 8.04 -2.99
CA LEU A 95 -2.92 7.91 -1.53
C LEU A 95 -3.86 6.77 -1.09
N ARG A 96 -5.03 6.64 -1.73
CA ARG A 96 -5.99 5.57 -1.41
C ARG A 96 -5.42 4.17 -1.67
N TYR A 97 -4.70 3.97 -2.78
CA TYR A 97 -4.08 2.68 -3.06
C TYR A 97 -2.91 2.39 -2.13
N LEU A 98 -2.09 3.39 -1.80
CA LEU A 98 -0.99 3.25 -0.85
C LEU A 98 -1.47 2.97 0.58
N GLU A 99 -2.56 3.60 1.02
CA GLU A 99 -3.19 3.31 2.31
C GLU A 99 -3.60 1.84 2.39
N LYS A 100 -4.38 1.36 1.41
CA LYS A 100 -4.73 -0.07 1.30
C LYS A 100 -3.48 -0.95 1.26
N ALA A 101 -2.43 -0.52 0.56
CA ALA A 101 -1.22 -1.30 0.39
C ALA A 101 -0.44 -1.46 1.70
N VAL A 102 -0.29 -0.39 2.47
CA VAL A 102 0.35 -0.42 3.79
C VAL A 102 -0.50 -1.17 4.81
N ASP A 103 -1.83 -1.05 4.76
CA ASP A 103 -2.72 -1.83 5.63
C ASP A 103 -2.57 -3.35 5.41
N GLN A 104 -2.38 -3.78 4.16
CA GLN A 104 -2.23 -5.20 3.81
C GLN A 104 -0.78 -5.69 3.91
N HIS A 105 0.20 -4.81 3.70
CA HIS A 105 1.64 -5.11 3.71
C HIS A 105 2.39 -4.07 4.57
N PRO A 106 2.25 -4.14 5.91
CA PRO A 106 2.70 -3.08 6.82
C PRO A 106 4.22 -2.89 6.93
N TYR A 107 5.00 -3.81 6.37
CA TYR A 107 6.48 -3.78 6.37
C TYR A 107 7.07 -3.68 4.97
N ASP A 108 6.23 -3.43 3.96
CA ASP A 108 6.70 -3.33 2.58
C ASP A 108 7.40 -2.00 2.36
N GLU A 109 8.72 -2.03 2.21
CA GLU A 109 9.57 -0.85 2.06
C GLU A 109 9.11 0.07 0.93
N TYR A 110 8.68 -0.50 -0.20
CA TYR A 110 8.21 0.26 -1.35
C TYR A 110 6.91 1.01 -1.05
N PHE A 111 5.92 0.35 -0.44
CA PHE A 111 4.66 1.03 -0.10
C PHE A 111 4.84 2.04 1.04
N LEU A 112 5.61 1.71 2.07
CA LEU A 112 5.87 2.61 3.20
C LEU A 112 6.59 3.88 2.76
N ALA A 113 7.67 3.76 1.97
CA ALA A 113 8.43 4.91 1.50
C ALA A 113 7.58 5.83 0.62
N ASN A 114 6.85 5.28 -0.34
CA ASN A 114 5.97 6.07 -1.22
C ASN A 114 4.78 6.67 -0.48
N TYR A 115 4.21 5.95 0.50
CA TYR A 115 3.09 6.46 1.28
C TYR A 115 3.50 7.61 2.19
N GLY A 116 4.62 7.45 2.89
CA GLY A 116 5.21 8.53 3.68
C GLY A 116 5.45 9.78 2.84
N TRP A 117 6.06 9.61 1.67
CA TRP A 117 6.30 10.70 0.72
C TRP A 117 5.02 11.42 0.28
N LEU A 118 4.03 10.68 -0.22
CA LEU A 118 2.78 11.29 -0.70
C LEU A 118 1.98 11.97 0.44
N LEU A 119 2.09 11.46 1.68
CA LEU A 119 1.49 12.12 2.84
C LEU A 119 2.17 13.46 3.15
N LEU A 120 3.50 13.56 3.01
CA LEU A 120 4.22 14.83 3.16
C LEU A 120 3.77 15.84 2.09
N LEU A 121 3.72 15.42 0.82
CA LEU A 121 3.23 16.24 -0.28
C LEU A 121 1.79 16.72 -0.06
N ASN A 122 0.94 15.86 0.52
CA ASN A 122 -0.45 16.18 0.82
C ASN A 122 -0.64 16.85 2.21
N ARG A 123 0.44 17.34 2.84
CA ARG A 123 0.43 18.05 4.13
C ARG A 123 -0.17 17.27 5.32
N GLN A 124 -0.19 15.94 5.25
CA GLN A 124 -0.71 15.07 6.32
C GLN A 124 0.40 14.70 7.32
N PHE A 125 1.03 15.69 7.95
CA PHE A 125 2.30 15.50 8.67
C PHE A 125 2.24 14.51 9.84
N ILE A 126 1.16 14.52 10.62
CA ILE A 126 0.99 13.59 11.75
C ILE A 126 0.96 12.14 11.26
N LYS A 127 0.29 11.87 10.13
CA LYS A 127 0.28 10.53 9.54
C LYS A 127 1.62 10.22 8.86
N ALA A 128 2.20 11.22 8.18
CA ALA A 128 3.47 11.09 7.51
C ALA A 128 4.60 10.70 8.47
N VAL A 129 4.74 11.33 9.64
CA VAL A 129 5.81 11.00 10.59
C VAL A 129 5.71 9.55 11.08
N ILE A 130 4.49 9.04 11.30
CA ILE A 130 4.27 7.64 11.68
C ILE A 130 4.71 6.71 10.54
N VAL A 131 4.21 6.94 9.32
CA VAL A 131 4.51 6.08 8.16
C VAL A 131 5.99 6.15 7.77
N CYS A 132 6.61 7.33 7.79
CA CYS A 132 8.03 7.51 7.51
C CYS A 132 8.90 6.87 8.59
N THR A 133 8.48 6.89 9.86
CA THR A 133 9.18 6.15 10.93
C THR A 133 9.15 4.64 10.63
N ASN A 134 8.00 4.10 10.23
CA ASN A 134 7.89 2.69 9.85
C ASN A 134 8.72 2.36 8.61
N ALA A 135 8.73 3.24 7.59
CA ALA A 135 9.57 3.08 6.40
C ALA A 135 11.06 3.02 6.78
N TYR A 136 11.50 3.95 7.62
CA TYR A 136 12.86 3.98 8.16
C TYR A 136 13.19 2.72 8.95
N GLN A 137 12.28 2.19 9.77
CA GLN A 137 12.52 0.95 10.51
C GLN A 137 12.57 -0.29 9.61
N ALA A 138 11.79 -0.31 8.52
CA ALA A 138 11.76 -1.41 7.56
C ALA A 138 13.02 -1.47 6.70
N ASP A 139 13.53 -0.32 6.25
CA ASP A 139 14.75 -0.23 5.44
C ASP A 139 15.58 1.01 5.81
N ARG A 140 16.76 0.75 6.36
CA ARG A 140 17.79 1.76 6.69
C ARG A 140 19.00 1.71 5.76
N SER A 141 18.96 0.85 4.76
CA SER A 141 20.03 0.66 3.79
C SER A 141 19.83 1.49 2.52
N SER A 142 18.67 2.12 2.38
CA SER A 142 18.28 2.94 1.24
C SER A 142 18.01 4.39 1.63
N VAL A 143 18.29 5.32 0.72
CA VAL A 143 18.15 6.76 0.94
C VAL A 143 16.68 7.22 1.12
N PRO A 144 15.71 6.82 0.28
CA PRO A 144 14.34 7.33 0.35
C PRO A 144 13.63 7.20 1.71
N PRO A 145 13.64 6.05 2.42
CA PRO A 145 12.99 5.95 3.73
C PRO A 145 13.64 6.86 4.78
N ILE A 146 14.97 7.05 4.72
CA ILE A 146 15.71 7.89 5.66
C ILE A 146 15.43 9.37 5.40
N ILE A 147 15.51 9.82 4.14
CA ILE A 147 15.29 11.23 3.79
C ILE A 147 13.84 11.64 4.04
N ASN A 148 12.87 10.78 3.74
CA ASN A 148 11.45 11.03 4.02
C ASN A 148 11.19 11.13 5.53
N TYR A 149 11.87 10.31 6.33
CA TYR A 149 11.80 10.45 7.78
C TYR A 149 12.41 11.78 8.24
N GLY A 150 13.57 12.17 7.71
CA GLY A 150 14.17 13.49 7.93
C GLY A 150 13.22 14.65 7.58
N HIS A 151 12.60 14.62 6.40
CA HIS A 151 11.61 15.61 5.98
C HIS A 151 10.43 15.68 6.95
N SER A 152 9.90 14.53 7.39
CA SER A 152 8.79 14.48 8.33
C SER A 152 9.14 15.09 9.69
N LEU A 153 10.32 14.78 10.24
CA LEU A 153 10.83 15.34 11.50
C LEU A 153 11.01 16.85 11.38
N TYR A 154 11.57 17.30 10.26
CA TYR A 154 11.80 18.71 10.00
C TYR A 154 10.49 19.51 10.00
N LEU A 155 9.48 19.01 9.29
CA LEU A 155 8.15 19.64 9.21
C LEU A 155 7.40 19.61 10.55
N MET A 156 7.76 18.69 11.45
CA MET A 156 7.29 18.66 12.84
C MET A 156 8.08 19.61 13.77
N GLY A 157 9.10 20.30 13.27
CA GLY A 157 9.94 21.22 14.05
C GLY A 157 11.13 20.55 14.75
N LEU A 158 11.33 19.25 14.57
CA LEU A 158 12.42 18.46 15.16
C LEU A 158 13.69 18.57 14.30
N LYS A 159 14.19 19.80 14.16
CA LYS A 159 15.24 20.14 13.19
C LYS A 159 16.56 19.40 13.43
N LYS A 160 16.94 19.18 14.69
CA LYS A 160 18.16 18.45 15.05
C LYS A 160 18.09 16.99 14.59
N ASP A 161 17.01 16.30 14.94
CA ASP A 161 16.81 14.89 14.59
C ASP A 161 16.73 14.71 13.06
N ALA A 162 16.09 15.67 12.37
CA ALA A 162 16.06 15.71 10.91
C ALA A 162 17.47 15.82 10.31
N ALA A 163 18.32 16.71 10.85
CA ALA A 163 19.70 16.87 10.38
C ALA A 163 20.52 15.57 10.52
N GLU A 164 20.32 14.82 11.62
CA GLU A 164 20.95 13.51 11.81
C GLU A 164 20.50 12.51 10.73
N LYS A 165 19.22 12.52 10.32
CA LYS A 165 18.73 11.65 9.25
C LYS A 165 19.30 12.03 7.88
N TYR A 166 19.43 13.32 7.58
CA TYR A 166 20.06 13.77 6.34
C TYR A 166 21.53 13.36 6.27
N ALA A 167 22.27 13.46 7.37
CA ALA A 167 23.65 12.97 7.45
C ALA A 167 23.73 11.44 7.24
N GLU A 168 22.81 10.68 7.83
CA GLU A 168 22.70 9.22 7.63
C GLU A 168 22.42 8.88 6.16
N ALA A 169 21.47 9.56 5.52
CA ALA A 169 21.14 9.36 4.11
C ALA A 169 22.32 9.71 3.18
N MET A 170 23.03 10.81 3.46
CA MET A 170 24.20 11.22 2.68
C MET A 170 25.34 10.18 2.75
N ALA A 171 25.54 9.55 3.91
CA ALA A 171 26.55 8.51 4.10
C ALA A 171 26.30 7.23 3.27
N LEU A 172 25.08 7.03 2.74
CA LEU A 172 24.75 5.91 1.87
C LEU A 172 25.02 6.18 0.38
N THR A 173 25.40 7.41 0.03
CA THR A 173 25.69 7.80 -1.35
C THR A 173 27.19 7.80 -1.62
N THR A 174 27.57 7.58 -2.88
CA THR A 174 28.98 7.58 -3.31
C THR A 174 29.54 8.97 -3.54
N SER A 175 28.69 9.98 -3.66
CA SER A 175 29.07 11.39 -3.81
C SER A 175 27.95 12.33 -3.36
N LEU A 176 28.35 13.54 -2.96
CA LEU A 176 27.43 14.63 -2.64
C LEU A 176 26.48 14.94 -3.79
N ASP A 177 26.95 14.93 -5.04
CA ASP A 177 26.11 15.18 -6.22
C ASP A 177 24.97 14.16 -6.35
N SER A 178 25.24 12.88 -6.06
CA SER A 178 24.21 11.83 -6.10
C SER A 178 23.16 12.04 -5.01
N TYR A 179 23.59 12.44 -3.82
CA TYR A 179 22.67 12.78 -2.73
C TYR A 179 21.81 14.00 -3.09
N LEU A 180 22.44 15.06 -3.58
CA LEU A 180 21.76 16.29 -3.97
C LEU A 180 20.76 16.07 -5.11
N GLN A 181 21.03 15.18 -6.08
CA GLN A 181 20.05 14.87 -7.12
C GLN A 181 18.78 14.19 -6.57
N MET A 182 18.93 13.26 -5.63
CA MET A 182 17.80 12.63 -4.96
C MET A 182 17.04 13.66 -4.14
N GLN A 183 17.78 14.47 -3.38
CA GLN A 183 17.21 15.52 -2.57
C GLN A 183 16.53 16.59 -3.43
N ASP A 184 17.09 17.02 -4.56
CA ASP A 184 16.54 18.08 -5.42
C ASP A 184 15.17 17.68 -6.01
N ALA A 185 15.02 16.40 -6.38
CA ALA A 185 13.73 15.88 -6.85
C ALA A 185 12.63 16.03 -5.78
N ASP A 186 12.98 15.77 -4.52
CA ASP A 186 12.06 15.88 -3.39
C ASP A 186 11.92 17.33 -2.88
N TYR A 187 13.04 18.04 -2.81
CA TYR A 187 13.21 19.38 -2.26
C TYR A 187 12.48 20.41 -3.09
N VAL A 188 12.56 20.38 -4.43
CA VAL A 188 11.87 21.38 -5.27
C VAL A 188 10.37 21.35 -4.99
N PHE A 189 9.79 20.16 -4.84
CA PHE A 189 8.38 20.00 -4.55
C PHE A 189 8.03 20.44 -3.12
N LEU A 190 8.77 19.95 -2.11
CA LEU A 190 8.52 20.34 -0.72
C LEU A 190 8.76 21.83 -0.46
N HIS A 191 9.81 22.41 -1.04
CA HIS A 191 10.11 23.84 -0.94
C HIS A 191 8.99 24.67 -1.58
N SER A 192 8.47 24.26 -2.74
CA SER A 192 7.31 24.95 -3.35
C SER A 192 6.07 24.93 -2.45
N LEU A 193 5.89 23.85 -1.68
CA LEU A 193 4.77 23.70 -0.74
C LEU A 193 5.04 24.42 0.60
N PHE A 194 6.30 24.52 1.01
CA PHE A 194 6.73 25.03 2.31
C PHE A 194 7.92 25.98 2.17
N PRO A 195 7.77 27.15 1.51
CA PRO A 195 8.88 28.07 1.28
C PRO A 195 9.48 28.62 2.58
N ALA A 196 8.66 28.70 3.65
CA ALA A 196 9.10 29.11 4.98
C ALA A 196 9.75 27.99 5.80
N ALA A 197 9.75 26.74 5.33
CA ALA A 197 10.37 25.65 6.06
C ALA A 197 11.89 25.82 6.13
N GLY A 198 12.55 26.37 5.10
CA GLY A 198 14.00 26.58 5.15
C GLY A 198 14.77 25.26 5.11
N PHE A 199 14.42 24.39 4.16
CA PHE A 199 15.15 23.16 3.85
C PHE A 199 16.61 23.41 3.39
N ASP A 200 16.97 24.67 3.14
CA ASP A 200 18.31 25.12 2.73
C ASP A 200 19.42 24.73 3.71
N SER A 201 19.10 24.57 5.00
CA SER A 201 20.08 24.17 6.02
C SER A 201 20.68 22.78 5.80
N VAL A 202 20.05 21.93 4.98
CA VAL A 202 20.61 20.60 4.64
C VAL A 202 21.77 20.72 3.65
N ARG A 203 21.85 21.83 2.92
CA ARG A 203 22.90 22.12 1.94
C ARG A 203 24.08 22.92 2.55
N ILE A 204 23.91 23.46 3.75
CA ILE A 204 24.88 24.32 4.47
C ILE A 204 25.53 23.53 5.62
N ALA A 205 25.88 22.27 5.36
CA ALA A 205 26.80 21.51 6.22
C ALA A 205 28.26 21.68 5.72
N GLU A 206 28.61 22.91 5.34
CA GLU A 206 29.99 23.39 5.15
C GLU A 206 30.39 24.28 6.33
#